data_AF-A0A535C492-F1
#
_entry.id   AF-A0A535C492-F1
#
_cell.length_a   1.000
_cell.length_b   1.000
_cell.length_c   1.000
_cell.angle_alpha   90.00
_cell.angle_beta   90.00
_cell.angle_gamma   90.00
#
_symmetry.space_group_name_H-M   'P 1'
#
loop_
_entity.id
_entity.type
_entity.pdbx_description
1 polymer ?
#
loop_
_entity_poly.entity_id
_entity_poly.type
_entity_poly.pdbx_seq_one_letter_code
_entity_poly.pdbx_strand_id
1 'polypeptide(L)'
;FSIAILGAVALFVPVDLSKANALSAVVLLAVGALAFVGLGIASASFPLMWTEKGLQMAYIVQAVVLLVSGVYYPVEVLPGWMQLLATISPATYVIRGMRAALMDGADLATLWPEIWPALIVGVLSIPLGLRLFIAVERYAKRTGRLKRSG
;
A
#
# COMPACT_ATOMS: atom_id res chain seq x y z
N PHE A 1 -1.22 -7.27 22.85
CA PHE A 1 -0.36 -8.27 22.22
C PHE A 1 0.74 -7.61 21.38
N SER A 2 0.40 -6.71 20.43
CA SER A 2 1.38 -6.05 19.55
C SER A 2 2.44 -5.20 20.26
N ILE A 3 2.09 -4.48 21.33
CA ILE A 3 3.05 -3.66 22.10
C ILE A 3 4.07 -4.54 22.86
N ALA A 4 3.63 -5.66 23.41
CA ALA A 4 4.51 -6.59 24.12
C ALA A 4 5.50 -7.28 23.16
N ILE A 5 5.04 -7.65 21.96
CA ILE A 5 5.91 -8.19 20.90
C ILE A 5 6.91 -7.13 20.43
N LEU A 6 6.46 -5.90 20.19
CA LEU A 6 7.34 -4.79 19.82
C LEU A 6 8.41 -4.53 20.90
N GLY A 7 8.01 -4.53 22.17
CA GLY A 7 8.95 -4.38 23.30
C GLY A 7 9.95 -5.52 23.39
N ALA A 8 9.52 -6.76 23.20
CA ALA A 8 10.42 -7.92 23.17
C ALA A 8 11.40 -7.85 22.00
N VAL A 9 10.93 -7.57 20.79
CA VAL A 9 11.78 -7.46 19.59
C VAL A 9 12.79 -6.31 19.73
N ALA A 10 12.38 -5.17 20.29
CA ALA A 10 13.28 -4.04 20.53
C ALA A 10 14.39 -4.34 21.56
N LEU A 11 14.16 -5.28 22.49
CA LEU A 11 15.16 -5.73 23.46
C LEU A 11 16.14 -6.75 22.86
N PHE A 12 15.70 -7.58 21.92
CA PHE A 12 16.51 -8.63 21.30
C PHE A 12 17.17 -8.23 19.98
N VAL A 13 16.66 -7.21 19.28
CA VAL A 13 17.22 -6.67 18.05
C VAL A 13 17.86 -5.31 18.37
N PRO A 14 19.19 -5.15 18.21
CA PRO A 14 19.83 -3.84 18.34
C PRO A 14 19.40 -2.96 17.16
N VAL A 15 18.28 -2.26 17.30
CA VAL A 15 17.82 -1.28 16.31
C VAL A 15 18.52 0.04 16.62
N ASP A 16 19.65 0.28 15.96
CA ASP A 16 20.36 1.55 16.04
C ASP A 16 19.59 2.62 15.25
N LEU A 17 18.68 3.32 15.94
CA LEU A 17 17.93 4.46 15.40
C LEU A 17 18.67 5.78 15.59
N SER A 18 19.92 5.79 16.07
CA SER A 18 20.63 7.04 16.37
C SER A 18 20.88 7.90 15.13
N LYS A 19 20.84 7.30 13.93
CA LYS A 19 20.94 8.00 12.65
C LYS A 19 19.61 8.18 11.92
N ALA A 20 18.49 7.72 12.48
CA ALA A 20 17.22 7.72 11.78
C ALA A 20 16.74 9.15 11.47
N ASN A 21 16.38 9.41 10.21
CA ASN A 21 15.77 10.67 9.82
C ASN A 21 14.24 10.56 9.94
N ALA A 22 13.71 10.98 11.10
CA ALA A 22 12.28 10.94 11.38
C ALA A 22 11.45 11.78 10.40
N LEU A 23 11.99 12.90 9.91
CA LEU A 23 11.31 13.76 8.94
C LEU A 23 11.14 13.02 7.60
N SER A 24 12.21 12.42 7.08
CA SER A 24 12.19 11.59 5.88
C SER A 24 11.15 10.46 5.99
N ALA A 25 11.14 9.77 7.14
CA ALA A 25 10.18 8.69 7.40
C ALA A 25 8.73 9.19 7.41
N VAL A 26 8.45 10.31 8.07
CA VAL A 26 7.09 10.89 8.11
C VAL A 26 6.63 11.32 6.71
N VAL A 27 7.51 11.93 5.92
CA VAL A 27 7.18 12.32 4.53
C VAL A 27 6.88 11.10 3.67
N LEU A 28 7.69 10.04 3.77
CA LEU A 28 7.42 8.78 3.07
C LEU A 28 6.12 8.12 3.51
N LEU A 29 5.78 8.17 4.80
CA LEU A 29 4.48 7.69 5.29
C LEU A 29 3.34 8.49 4.70
N ALA A 30 3.45 9.82 4.62
CA ALA A 30 2.42 10.67 4.03
C ALA A 30 2.23 10.40 2.53
N VAL A 31 3.34 10.28 1.79
CA VAL A 31 3.33 9.93 0.36
C VAL A 31 2.73 8.53 0.15
N GLY A 32 3.15 7.56 0.97
CA GLY A 32 2.62 6.21 0.92
C GLY A 32 1.12 6.16 1.20
N ALA A 33 0.66 6.83 2.25
CA ALA A 33 -0.75 6.93 2.58
C ALA A 33 -1.56 7.48 1.40
N LEU A 34 -1.09 8.55 0.76
CA LEU A 34 -1.72 9.12 -0.43
C LEU A 34 -1.78 8.10 -1.58
N ALA A 35 -0.74 7.29 -1.75
CA ALA A 35 -0.73 6.24 -2.76
C ALA A 35 -1.71 5.09 -2.49
N PHE A 36 -1.90 4.73 -1.22
CA PHE A 36 -2.86 3.70 -0.81
C PHE A 36 -4.31 4.17 -0.84
N VAL A 37 -4.60 5.47 -0.77
CA VAL A 37 -5.98 5.99 -0.85
C VAL A 37 -6.68 5.52 -2.13
N GLY A 38 -6.03 5.63 -3.29
CA GLY A 38 -6.64 5.21 -4.56
C GLY A 38 -6.92 3.70 -4.62
N LEU A 39 -6.02 2.87 -4.08
CA LEU A 39 -6.24 1.43 -3.95
C LEU A 39 -7.39 1.12 -2.97
N GLY A 40 -7.48 1.88 -1.87
CA GLY A 40 -8.58 1.79 -0.91
C GLY A 40 -9.94 2.08 -1.55
N ILE A 41 -10.03 3.19 -2.30
CA ILE A 41 -11.25 3.57 -3.05
C ILE A 41 -11.61 2.48 -4.08
N ALA A 42 -10.63 1.97 -4.82
CA ALA A 42 -10.86 0.88 -5.76
C ALA A 42 -11.41 -0.37 -5.05
N SER A 43 -10.83 -0.73 -3.90
CA SER A 43 -11.24 -1.91 -3.13
C SER A 43 -12.67 -1.81 -2.56
N ALA A 44 -13.13 -0.60 -2.25
CA ALA A 44 -14.51 -0.33 -1.83
C ALA A 44 -15.56 -0.67 -2.90
N SER A 45 -15.14 -0.86 -4.15
CA SER A 45 -16.03 -1.29 -5.25
C SER A 45 -16.41 -2.78 -5.14
N PHE A 46 -15.58 -3.64 -4.54
CA PHE A 46 -15.83 -5.08 -4.48
C PHE A 46 -17.06 -5.45 -3.62
N PRO A 47 -17.26 -4.89 -2.41
CA PRO A 47 -18.48 -5.10 -1.62
C PRO A 47 -19.77 -4.70 -2.35
N LEU A 48 -19.73 -3.66 -3.19
CA LEU A 48 -20.90 -3.19 -3.94
C LEU A 48 -21.38 -4.18 -5.00
N MET A 49 -20.49 -4.98 -5.58
CA MET A 49 -20.84 -5.99 -6.58
C MET A 49 -21.25 -7.33 -5.96
N TRP A 50 -20.64 -7.69 -4.83
CA TRP A 50 -20.84 -8.96 -4.14
C TRP A 50 -21.03 -8.72 -2.63
N THR A 51 -22.25 -8.40 -2.22
CA THR A 51 -22.58 -8.03 -0.83
C THR A 51 -22.18 -9.08 0.22
N GLU A 52 -22.22 -10.38 -0.11
CA GLU A 52 -21.86 -11.44 0.84
C GLU A 52 -20.36 -11.77 0.91
N LYS A 53 -19.59 -11.50 -0.16
CA LYS A 53 -18.19 -11.96 -0.30
C LYS A 53 -17.20 -10.88 -0.76
N GLY A 54 -17.66 -9.66 -1.00
CA GLY A 54 -16.85 -8.59 -1.56
C GLY A 54 -15.77 -8.08 -0.61
N LEU A 55 -16.02 -8.13 0.71
CA LEU A 55 -14.99 -7.90 1.72
C LEU A 55 -13.87 -8.94 1.64
N GLN A 56 -14.24 -10.21 1.44
CA GLN A 56 -13.28 -11.31 1.34
C GLN A 56 -12.41 -11.18 0.07
N MET A 57 -13.00 -10.74 -1.04
CA MET A 57 -12.28 -10.43 -2.28
C MET A 57 -11.31 -9.26 -2.11
N ALA A 58 -11.71 -8.19 -1.41
CA ALA A 58 -10.83 -7.07 -1.10
C ALA A 58 -9.59 -7.52 -0.30
N TYR A 59 -9.76 -8.42 0.66
CA TYR A 59 -8.64 -8.99 1.42
C TYR A 59 -7.70 -9.84 0.56
N ILE A 60 -8.22 -10.62 -0.39
CA ILE A 60 -7.37 -11.38 -1.32
C ILE A 60 -6.52 -10.44 -2.17
N VAL A 61 -7.13 -9.38 -2.72
CA VAL A 61 -6.40 -8.36 -3.50
C VAL A 61 -5.33 -7.69 -2.64
N GLN A 62 -5.67 -7.33 -1.40
CA GLN A 62 -4.71 -6.76 -0.46
C GLN A 62 -3.55 -7.71 -0.17
N ALA A 63 -3.83 -9.00 0.04
CA ALA A 63 -2.81 -10.02 0.30
C ALA A 63 -1.85 -10.18 -0.90
N VAL A 64 -2.37 -10.16 -2.13
CA VAL A 64 -1.54 -10.20 -3.35
C VAL A 64 -0.67 -8.95 -3.45
N VAL A 65 -1.22 -7.76 -3.17
CA VAL A 65 -0.45 -6.52 -3.16
C VAL A 65 0.68 -6.57 -2.13
N LEU A 66 0.42 -7.09 -0.92
CA LEU A 66 1.42 -7.26 0.13
C LEU A 66 2.51 -8.29 -0.23
N LEU A 67 2.14 -9.36 -0.92
CA LEU A 67 3.08 -10.38 -1.37
C LEU A 67 4.07 -9.80 -2.39
N VAL A 68 3.57 -8.96 -3.29
CA VAL A 68 4.36 -8.42 -4.41
C VAL A 68 5.10 -7.13 -4.04
N SER A 69 4.66 -6.41 -3.01
CA SER A 69 5.24 -5.11 -2.62
C SER A 69 6.58 -5.18 -1.88
N GLY A 70 7.13 -6.37 -1.70
CA GLY A 70 8.38 -6.57 -0.98
C GLY A 70 8.28 -6.39 0.55
N VAL A 71 7.06 -6.46 1.11
CA VAL A 71 6.83 -6.45 2.58
C VAL A 71 7.49 -7.65 3.24
N TYR A 72 7.31 -8.83 2.65
CA TYR A 72 7.77 -10.09 3.23
C TYR A 72 9.17 -10.49 2.75
N TYR A 73 9.47 -10.22 1.47
CA TYR A 73 10.74 -10.60 0.83
C TYR A 73 11.27 -9.44 -0.01
N PRO A 74 12.60 -9.26 -0.13
CA PRO A 74 13.16 -8.32 -1.08
C PRO A 74 12.61 -8.58 -2.49
N VAL A 75 12.34 -7.53 -3.26
CA VAL A 75 11.78 -7.68 -4.62
C VAL A 75 12.76 -8.41 -5.54
N GLU A 76 14.05 -8.32 -5.25
CA GLU A 76 15.15 -8.90 -6.02
C GLU A 76 15.12 -10.44 -6.03
N VAL A 77 14.52 -11.08 -5.02
CA VAL A 77 14.41 -12.54 -4.95
C VAL A 77 13.14 -13.09 -5.61
N LEU A 78 12.23 -12.21 -6.05
CA LEU A 78 11.00 -12.61 -6.71
C LEU A 78 11.25 -12.98 -8.19
N PRO A 79 10.51 -13.94 -8.77
CA PRO A 79 10.60 -14.27 -10.19
C PRO A 79 10.25 -13.06 -11.06
N GLY A 80 10.85 -12.94 -12.25
CA GLY A 80 10.82 -11.70 -13.05
C GLY A 80 9.42 -11.11 -13.34
N TRP A 81 8.39 -11.96 -13.46
CA TRP A 81 7.01 -11.50 -13.62
C TRP A 81 6.45 -10.80 -12.37
N MET A 82 6.87 -11.21 -11.17
CA MET A 82 6.53 -10.54 -9.91
C MET A 82 7.32 -9.25 -9.73
N GLN A 83 8.57 -9.17 -10.21
CA GLN A 83 9.36 -7.93 -10.17
C GLN A 83 8.70 -6.80 -10.97
N LEU A 84 8.11 -7.13 -12.12
CA LEU A 84 7.32 -6.18 -12.90
C LEU A 84 6.13 -5.63 -12.11
N LEU A 85 5.38 -6.50 -11.43
CA LEU A 85 4.26 -6.08 -10.60
C LEU A 85 4.71 -5.28 -9.37
N ALA A 86 5.86 -5.63 -8.78
CA ALA A 86 6.46 -4.91 -7.66
C ALA A 86 6.88 -3.49 -8.04
N THR A 87 7.33 -3.28 -9.28
CA THR A 87 7.70 -1.95 -9.80
C THR A 87 6.47 -1.04 -9.93
N ILE A 88 5.30 -1.61 -10.20
CA ILE A 88 4.04 -0.84 -10.27
C ILE A 88 3.49 -0.55 -8.86
N SER A 89 3.86 -1.37 -7.88
CA SER A 89 3.32 -1.29 -6.53
C SER A 89 3.88 -0.09 -5.77
N PRO A 90 3.04 0.87 -5.31
CA PRO A 90 3.50 2.01 -4.53
C PRO A 90 4.11 1.58 -3.18
N ALA A 91 3.66 0.43 -2.69
CA ALA A 91 4.12 -0.15 -1.43
C ALA A 91 5.62 -0.49 -1.47
N THR A 92 6.15 -0.91 -2.62
CA THR A 92 7.59 -1.20 -2.80
C THR A 92 8.45 0.02 -2.49
N TYR A 93 8.09 1.17 -3.06
CA TYR A 93 8.81 2.43 -2.89
C TYR A 93 8.74 2.93 -1.45
N VAL A 94 7.57 2.82 -0.81
CA VAL A 94 7.38 3.21 0.59
C VAL A 94 8.24 2.36 1.51
N ILE A 95 8.30 1.04 1.29
CA ILE A 95 9.06 0.12 2.15
C ILE A 95 10.56 0.31 1.99
N ARG A 96 11.05 0.44 0.75
CA ARG A 96 12.46 0.75 0.46
C ARG A 96 12.87 2.08 1.07
N GLY A 97 12.07 3.12 0.85
CA GLY A 97 12.31 4.44 1.41
C GLY A 97 12.31 4.43 2.94
N MET A 98 11.35 3.72 3.56
CA MET A 98 11.26 3.63 5.02
C MET A 98 12.50 2.95 5.61
N ARG A 99 12.99 1.90 4.94
CA ARG A 99 14.22 1.21 5.34
C ARG A 99 15.43 2.16 5.30
N ALA A 100 15.60 2.87 4.19
CA ALA A 100 16.71 3.82 4.04
C ALA A 100 16.61 5.02 5.01
N ALA A 101 15.39 5.53 5.27
CA ALA A 101 15.19 6.63 6.22
C ALA A 101 15.49 6.23 7.68
N LEU A 102 15.10 5.01 8.08
CA LEU A 102 15.22 4.54 9.46
C LEU A 102 16.57 3.88 9.76
N MET A 103 17.14 3.12 8.81
CA MET A 103 18.40 2.39 9.01
C MET A 103 19.62 3.22 8.58
N ASP A 104 19.53 3.90 7.44
CA ASP A 104 20.68 4.61 6.86
C ASP A 104 20.66 6.12 7.17
N GLY A 105 19.56 6.63 7.75
CA GLY A 105 19.40 8.06 8.03
C GLY A 105 19.24 8.92 6.78
N ALA A 106 18.77 8.32 5.69
CA ALA A 106 18.69 8.97 4.39
C ALA A 106 17.84 10.26 4.41
N ASP A 107 18.38 11.34 3.86
CA ASP A 107 17.67 12.60 3.68
C ASP A 107 16.68 12.55 2.52
N LEU A 108 15.69 13.44 2.52
CA LEU A 108 14.66 13.52 1.47
C LEU A 108 15.25 13.60 0.06
N ALA A 109 16.40 14.27 -0.12
CA ALA A 109 17.07 14.38 -1.40
C ALA A 109 17.55 13.02 -1.94
N THR A 110 18.06 12.17 -1.04
CA THR A 110 18.51 10.80 -1.39
C THR A 110 17.34 9.84 -1.59
N LEU A 111 16.21 10.11 -0.93
CA LEU A 111 14.96 9.34 -1.05
C LEU A 111 14.08 9.80 -2.21
N TRP A 112 14.46 10.87 -2.90
CA TRP A 112 13.72 11.41 -4.03
C TRP A 112 13.34 10.33 -5.06
N PRO A 113 14.25 9.41 -5.47
CA PRO A 113 13.93 8.32 -6.41
C PRO A 113 12.81 7.38 -5.97
N GLU A 114 12.52 7.28 -4.67
CA GLU A 114 11.44 6.48 -4.10
C GLU A 114 10.15 7.32 -3.92
N ILE A 115 10.31 8.62 -3.65
CA ILE A 115 9.20 9.55 -3.40
C ILE A 115 8.44 9.87 -4.70
N TRP A 116 9.14 10.19 -5.79
CA TRP A 116 8.48 10.64 -7.02
C TRP A 116 7.61 9.55 -7.69
N PRO A 117 8.02 8.26 -7.77
CA PRO A 117 7.17 7.22 -8.34
C PRO A 117 5.97 6.95 -7.43
N ALA A 118 6.16 6.94 -6.11
CA ALA A 118 5.07 6.74 -5.15
C ALA A 118 4.03 7.87 -5.26
N LEU A 119 4.47 9.13 -5.43
CA LEU A 119 3.59 10.26 -5.69
C LEU A 119 2.84 10.12 -7.01
N ILE A 120 3.52 9.75 -8.11
CA ILE A 120 2.86 9.55 -9.40
C ILE A 120 1.81 8.45 -9.30
N VAL A 121 2.16 7.30 -8.72
CA VAL A 121 1.23 6.19 -8.53
C VAL A 121 0.05 6.62 -7.67
N GLY A 122 0.28 7.41 -6.62
CA GLY A 122 -0.81 7.91 -5.78
C GLY A 122 -1.73 8.92 -6.45
N VAL A 123 -1.15 9.89 -7.15
CA VAL A 123 -1.91 10.89 -7.90
C VAL A 123 -2.70 10.24 -9.04
N LEU A 124 -2.19 9.16 -9.65
CA LEU A 124 -2.90 8.40 -10.68
C LEU A 124 -3.91 7.40 -10.10
N SER A 125 -3.62 6.79 -8.95
CA SER A 125 -4.50 5.79 -8.34
C SER A 125 -5.79 6.40 -7.80
N ILE A 126 -5.77 7.64 -7.32
CA ILE A 126 -6.96 8.36 -6.83
C ILE A 126 -8.04 8.54 -7.92
N PRO A 127 -7.77 9.18 -9.07
CA PRO A 127 -8.76 9.35 -10.12
C PRO A 127 -9.14 8.01 -10.76
N LEU A 128 -8.21 7.06 -10.87
CA LEU A 128 -8.50 5.72 -11.38
C LEU A 128 -9.44 4.95 -10.46
N GLY A 129 -9.16 4.96 -9.16
CA GLY A 129 -9.99 4.35 -8.12
C GLY A 129 -11.38 4.98 -8.06
N LEU A 130 -11.47 6.31 -8.11
CA LEU A 130 -12.76 7.02 -8.16
C LEU A 130 -13.57 6.66 -9.41
N ARG A 131 -12.93 6.60 -10.59
CA ARG A 131 -13.62 6.21 -11.84
C ARG A 131 -14.14 4.78 -11.76
N LEU A 132 -13.33 3.86 -11.22
CA LEU A 132 -13.74 2.47 -11.01
C LEU A 132 -14.94 2.41 -10.06
N PHE A 133 -14.86 3.10 -8.92
CA PHE A 133 -15.93 3.14 -7.92
C PHE A 133 -17.23 3.67 -8.52
N ILE A 134 -17.20 4.79 -9.23
CA ILE A 134 -18.38 5.38 -9.88
C ILE A 134 -18.94 4.46 -10.98
N ALA A 135 -18.08 3.81 -11.77
CA ALA A 135 -18.51 2.88 -12.80
C ALA A 135 -19.22 1.66 -12.20
N VAL A 136 -18.66 1.10 -11.14
CA VAL A 136 -19.22 -0.02 -10.39
C VAL A 136 -20.52 0.38 -9.71
N GLU A 137 -20.59 1.57 -9.10
CA GLU A 137 -21.81 2.09 -8.48
C GLU A 137 -22.94 2.25 -9.51
N ARG A 138 -22.66 2.81 -10.69
CA ARG A 138 -23.65 2.93 -11.79
C ARG A 138 -24.11 1.56 -12.27
N TYR A 139 -23.21 0.59 -12.35
CA TYR A 139 -23.54 -0.78 -12.74
C TYR A 139 -24.41 -1.49 -11.69
N ALA A 140 -24.08 -1.34 -10.40
CA ALA A 140 -24.85 -1.90 -9.28
C ALA A 140 -26.26 -1.29 -9.19
N LYS A 141 -26.39 0.03 -9.45
CA LYS A 141 -27.68 0.73 -9.56
C LYS A 141 -28.54 0.20 -10.71
N ARG A 142 -27.95 -0.03 -11.90
CA ARG A 142 -28.67 -0.54 -13.08
C ARG A 142 -29.11 -2.00 -12.95
N THR A 143 -28.35 -2.82 -12.23
CA THR A 143 -28.62 -4.26 -12.07
C THR A 143 -29.59 -4.58 -10.92
N GLY A 144 -30.13 -3.58 -10.23
CA GLY A 144 -31.16 -3.76 -9.19
C GLY A 144 -30.67 -4.46 -7.92
N ARG A 145 -29.36 -4.74 -7.79
CA ARG A 145 -28.78 -5.44 -6.63
C ARG A 145 -28.85 -4.64 -5.32
N LEU A 146 -29.09 -3.33 -5.40
CA LEU A 146 -29.33 -2.49 -4.22
C LEU A 146 -30.69 -2.74 -3.56
N LYS A 147 -31.67 -3.35 -4.26
CA LYS A 147 -33.04 -3.53 -3.74
C LYS A 147 -33.28 -4.88 -3.06
N ARG A 148 -32.28 -5.77 -3.02
CA ARG A 148 -32.41 -7.14 -2.48
C ARG A 148 -31.65 -7.35 -1.16
N SER A 149 -31.27 -6.26 -0.50
CA SER A 149 -30.62 -6.27 0.81
C SER A 149 -31.44 -5.54 1.87
N GLY A 150 -32.77 -5.70 1.78
CA GLY A 150 -33.76 -5.29 2.76
C GLY A 150 -34.95 -6.25 2.68
#